data_AF-A0A4S8PXN6-F1
#
_entry.id   AF-A0A4S8PXN6-F1
#
_cell.length_a   1.000
_cell.length_b   1.000
_cell.length_c   1.000
_cell.angle_alpha   90.00
_cell.angle_beta   90.00
_cell.angle_gamma   90.00
#
_symmetry.space_group_name_H-M   'P 1'
#
loop_
_entity.id
_entity.type
_entity.pdbx_description
1 polymer ?
#
loop_
_entity_poly.entity_id
_entity_poly.type
_entity_poly.pdbx_seq_one_letter_code
_entity_poly.pdbx_strand_id
1 'polypeptide(L)'
;MESDRAARHGHETGSACPPSRRDHRTPPSTYGASMRTSPIRRRLQSTVVAAAVAVVSFLVLSPAGASAAPDTSAWYVIQSRSSGLVFEIEGASTATGAGLVQANRTDAQNQQFRFVDSGSGYYRIQARHSNQVLDVWGRSADNGATVAQYTDQNGTNQQWQVQESGGYATFVNRFSGKALDVWEKSTTPGSRISQYTANGGTNQQFQLIPVEGGGEPGGGLEDCTGTAPIVCRFDLAPGNYDVTAVLGGSTAGSTTVTAEARRTMLGATATAAGEQVTESFTVNVRNPEGQPTGSTGSPGLDLYFGGSAPRLSDLTVTPSQSQRLFLAGDSTVCDQHVRPYTGWGQELPQFFTQGLSVANYADSGESSGSFLANSRLFPTMRPLINEGDVVLIQFGHNDKQTNASTFRSNLTRLIDGVRAEGGTPVLVTPVVRRSFNSDGTLNNGTALHVNGVGVDLPAEMRRLAQQQGVDLIDLTALSKRLVEQLGPEGSKALFLTNEAGDNTHMSEHGATEFSRLVLGELRTQEVFPASLFR
;
A
#
# COMPACT_ATOMS: atom_id res chain seq x y z
N MET A 1 10.51 18.49 64.30
CA MET A 1 11.13 17.22 63.88
C MET A 1 11.68 17.42 62.47
N GLU A 2 12.93 17.85 62.22
CA GLU A 2 14.16 17.83 63.05
C GLU A 2 14.55 16.42 63.49
N SER A 3 15.81 15.97 63.45
CA SER A 3 17.11 16.64 63.17
C SER A 3 17.91 15.80 62.15
N ASP A 4 18.55 16.35 61.12
CA ASP A 4 19.82 17.11 61.15
C ASP A 4 21.04 16.34 61.71
N ARG A 5 22.04 16.10 60.86
CA ARG A 5 23.46 15.92 61.22
C ARG A 5 24.38 16.02 59.99
N ALA A 6 25.34 16.94 60.03
CA ALA A 6 26.38 17.12 59.01
C ALA A 6 27.77 16.67 59.50
N ALA A 7 28.75 16.54 58.57
CA ALA A 7 30.04 17.30 58.58
C ALA A 7 31.29 16.56 58.03
N ARG A 8 32.07 17.27 57.18
CA ARG A 8 33.57 17.31 57.10
C ARG A 8 34.34 16.02 56.65
N HIS A 9 35.58 16.06 56.13
CA HIS A 9 36.37 17.05 55.35
C HIS A 9 37.67 16.40 54.79
N GLY A 10 38.24 16.95 53.71
CA GLY A 10 39.65 16.77 53.30
C GLY A 10 39.99 15.48 52.54
N HIS A 11 41.08 15.39 51.76
CA HIS A 11 42.07 16.42 51.32
C HIS A 11 42.76 15.95 50.01
N GLU A 12 43.50 16.82 49.31
CA GLU A 12 44.14 16.50 48.01
C GLU A 12 45.55 15.87 48.09
N THR A 13 45.97 15.24 46.99
CA THR A 13 47.22 15.55 46.24
C THR A 13 46.89 15.38 44.73
N GLY A 14 47.43 16.12 43.75
CA GLY A 14 48.83 16.47 43.43
C GLY A 14 49.34 15.45 42.38
N SER A 15 49.99 15.76 41.25
CA SER A 15 50.63 16.96 40.66
C SER A 15 50.93 16.66 39.15
N ALA A 16 51.38 17.52 38.23
CA ALA A 16 51.59 18.98 38.16
C ALA A 16 51.71 19.43 36.67
N CYS A 17 51.84 20.74 36.43
CA CYS A 17 52.10 21.43 35.14
C CYS A 17 53.58 21.97 35.14
N PRO A 18 54.08 22.96 34.35
CA PRO A 18 53.56 23.63 33.13
C PRO A 18 54.59 23.72 31.93
N PRO A 19 55.19 24.86 31.45
CA PRO A 19 55.08 25.21 30.01
C PRO A 19 56.34 25.81 29.28
N SER A 20 56.12 26.36 28.06
CA SER A 20 56.92 27.43 27.38
C SER A 20 58.23 27.00 26.67
N ARG A 21 58.90 27.77 25.78
CA ARG A 21 58.55 28.86 24.81
C ARG A 21 59.78 29.12 23.89
N ARG A 22 59.60 29.42 22.59
CA ARG A 22 60.53 30.20 21.72
C ARG A 22 61.93 29.57 21.47
N ASP A 23 62.81 30.03 20.57
CA ASP A 23 62.72 31.01 19.44
C ASP A 23 63.68 30.60 18.29
N HIS A 24 63.53 31.23 17.11
CA HIS A 24 64.37 31.27 15.89
C HIS A 24 65.79 30.61 15.82
N ARG A 25 66.11 30.01 14.63
CA ARG A 25 67.12 30.53 13.64
C ARG A 25 67.18 29.75 12.31
N THR A 26 67.58 30.46 11.23
CA THR A 26 67.94 30.01 9.86
C THR A 26 69.48 30.13 9.66
N PRO A 27 70.15 30.00 8.47
CA PRO A 27 69.78 29.66 7.06
C PRO A 27 70.71 28.49 6.53
N PRO A 28 71.24 28.35 5.27
CA PRO A 28 71.05 29.01 3.95
C PRO A 28 71.01 28.10 2.67
N SER A 29 71.10 28.72 1.48
CA SER A 29 71.59 28.20 0.17
C SER A 29 70.68 27.32 -0.73
N THR A 30 70.75 27.31 -2.08
CA THR A 30 71.09 28.32 -3.15
C THR A 30 70.70 27.77 -4.56
N TYR A 31 70.80 28.60 -5.62
CA TYR A 31 70.67 28.32 -7.08
C TYR A 31 69.24 28.21 -7.68
N GLY A 32 68.94 28.78 -8.87
CA GLY A 32 69.72 29.81 -9.61
C GLY A 32 69.33 30.04 -11.10
N ALA A 33 69.00 31.30 -11.46
CA ALA A 33 68.91 31.87 -12.83
C ALA A 33 67.83 31.24 -13.77
N SER A 34 67.34 31.82 -14.90
CA SER A 34 67.50 33.11 -15.61
C SER A 34 66.31 33.28 -16.61
N MET A 35 66.03 34.37 -17.35
CA MET A 35 66.71 35.66 -17.57
C MET A 35 65.76 36.88 -17.49
N ARG A 36 66.38 38.02 -17.18
CA ARG A 36 66.05 39.44 -17.44
C ARG A 36 65.36 39.81 -18.77
N THR A 37 64.35 40.68 -18.69
CA THR A 37 64.32 41.99 -19.38
C THR A 37 63.81 43.09 -18.44
N SER A 38 64.23 44.34 -18.63
CA SER A 38 63.94 45.55 -17.82
C SER A 38 64.59 46.77 -18.51
N PRO A 39 64.32 48.05 -18.13
CA PRO A 39 63.35 48.61 -17.16
C PRO A 39 62.33 49.55 -17.90
N ILE A 40 61.48 50.39 -17.27
CA ILE A 40 61.76 51.64 -16.51
C ILE A 40 60.64 51.89 -15.49
N ARG A 41 60.98 52.58 -14.39
CA ARG A 41 60.16 52.77 -13.18
C ARG A 41 59.35 54.07 -13.20
N ARG A 42 58.23 54.12 -12.45
CA ARG A 42 58.07 55.07 -11.32
C ARG A 42 56.89 54.73 -10.37
N ARG A 43 57.26 54.48 -9.10
CA ARG A 43 56.54 54.74 -7.84
C ARG A 43 55.00 54.57 -7.80
N LEU A 44 54.53 53.55 -7.07
CA LEU A 44 53.34 53.71 -6.24
C LEU A 44 53.74 54.24 -4.86
N GLN A 45 52.87 55.05 -4.26
CA GLN A 45 52.75 55.20 -2.81
C GLN A 45 51.48 54.48 -2.34
N SER A 46 51.36 54.26 -1.03
CA SER A 46 50.37 53.37 -0.42
C SER A 46 48.97 53.97 -0.30
N THR A 47 47.97 53.20 -0.73
CA THR A 47 46.58 53.28 -0.23
C THR A 47 46.03 51.86 -0.08
N VAL A 48 45.40 51.58 1.05
CA VAL A 48 44.61 50.35 1.24
C VAL A 48 43.28 50.56 0.54
N VAL A 49 42.98 49.74 -0.47
CA VAL A 49 41.65 49.70 -1.12
C VAL A 49 40.90 48.51 -0.54
N ALA A 50 39.85 48.78 0.24
CA ALA A 50 38.88 47.75 0.59
C ALA A 50 38.12 47.35 -0.67
N ALA A 51 38.19 46.08 -1.05
CA ALA A 51 37.40 45.54 -2.15
C ALA A 51 35.93 45.49 -1.72
N ALA A 52 35.16 46.52 -2.07
CA ALA A 52 33.72 46.54 -1.86
C ALA A 52 33.07 45.44 -2.74
N VAL A 53 32.73 44.31 -2.13
CA VAL A 53 31.88 43.31 -2.76
C VAL A 53 30.50 43.93 -2.93
N ALA A 54 30.17 44.32 -4.16
CA ALA A 54 28.85 44.81 -4.49
C ALA A 54 27.85 43.66 -4.35
N VAL A 55 27.20 43.56 -3.19
CA VAL A 55 26.04 42.71 -2.98
C VAL A 55 24.90 43.31 -3.81
N VAL A 56 24.83 42.91 -5.07
CA VAL A 56 23.67 43.15 -5.92
C VAL A 56 22.56 42.27 -5.37
N SER A 57 21.79 42.84 -4.44
CA SER A 57 20.56 42.24 -3.93
C SER A 57 19.54 42.17 -5.06
N PHE A 58 19.66 41.14 -5.90
CA PHE A 58 18.54 40.64 -6.67
C PHE A 58 17.47 40.18 -5.68
N LEU A 59 16.58 41.11 -5.35
CA LEU A 59 15.21 40.80 -5.00
C LEU A 59 14.62 40.04 -6.18
N VAL A 60 14.79 38.72 -6.14
CA VAL A 60 13.94 37.81 -6.89
C VAL A 60 12.56 38.03 -6.31
N LEU A 61 11.77 38.88 -6.98
CA LEU A 61 10.32 38.79 -6.87
C LEU A 61 9.99 37.42 -7.44
N SER A 62 9.88 36.42 -6.56
CA SER A 62 9.18 35.19 -6.88
C SER A 62 7.83 35.61 -7.49
N PRO A 63 7.49 35.19 -8.72
CA PRO A 63 6.16 35.44 -9.23
C PRO A 63 5.17 34.85 -8.21
N ALA A 64 4.13 35.62 -7.88
CA ALA A 64 3.07 35.14 -7.00
C ALA A 64 2.59 33.78 -7.53
N GLY A 65 2.56 32.78 -6.65
CA GLY A 65 2.68 31.38 -7.04
C GLY A 65 1.77 30.98 -8.20
N ALA A 66 2.35 30.35 -9.22
CA ALA A 66 1.55 29.60 -10.17
C ALA A 66 0.77 28.54 -9.37
N SER A 67 -0.56 28.64 -9.37
CA SER A 67 -1.42 27.60 -8.82
C SER A 67 -1.02 26.28 -9.47
N ALA A 68 -0.94 25.20 -8.69
CA ALA A 68 -1.01 23.89 -9.32
C ALA A 68 -2.34 23.80 -10.08
N ALA A 69 -2.32 23.13 -11.22
CA ALA A 69 -3.54 22.66 -11.84
C ALA A 69 -4.06 21.47 -10.99
N PRO A 70 -5.38 21.33 -10.80
CA PRO A 70 -5.92 20.06 -10.32
C PRO A 70 -5.52 18.95 -11.30
N ASP A 71 -5.28 17.75 -10.79
CA ASP A 71 -5.09 16.58 -11.64
C ASP A 71 -6.43 16.22 -12.28
N THR A 72 -6.50 16.38 -13.61
CA THR A 72 -7.73 16.13 -14.37
C THR A 72 -8.04 14.64 -14.53
N SER A 73 -7.14 13.74 -14.15
CA SER A 73 -7.37 12.29 -14.12
C SER A 73 -8.04 11.81 -12.82
N ALA A 74 -7.91 12.57 -11.73
CA ALA A 74 -8.40 12.17 -10.41
C ALA A 74 -9.86 12.59 -10.14
N TRP A 75 -10.59 11.73 -9.43
CA TRP A 75 -11.78 12.13 -8.66
C TRP A 75 -11.37 12.69 -7.30
N TYR A 76 -12.13 13.66 -6.81
CA TYR A 76 -11.90 14.35 -5.55
C TYR A 76 -13.16 14.38 -4.68
N VAL A 77 -12.98 14.20 -3.38
CA VAL A 77 -13.89 14.74 -2.38
C VAL A 77 -13.46 16.18 -2.08
N ILE A 78 -14.38 17.13 -2.25
CA ILE A 78 -14.11 18.56 -2.06
C ILE A 78 -14.63 18.96 -0.68
N GLN A 79 -13.73 19.13 0.29
CA GLN A 79 -14.07 19.41 1.70
C GLN A 79 -14.00 20.90 2.02
N SER A 80 -15.03 21.48 2.65
CA SER A 80 -15.03 22.87 3.10
C SER A 80 -14.12 23.09 4.31
N ARG A 81 -13.24 24.11 4.23
CA ARG A 81 -12.37 24.53 5.33
C ARG A 81 -13.15 25.07 6.54
N SER A 82 -14.36 25.63 6.35
CA SER A 82 -15.14 26.22 7.45
C SER A 82 -15.94 25.21 8.27
N SER A 83 -16.29 24.06 7.69
CA SER A 83 -17.22 23.09 8.31
C SER A 83 -16.67 21.67 8.43
N GLY A 84 -15.66 21.29 7.64
CA GLY A 84 -15.22 19.90 7.50
C GLY A 84 -16.20 19.01 6.71
N LEU A 85 -17.33 19.57 6.27
CA LEU A 85 -18.31 18.89 5.42
C LEU A 85 -17.87 18.93 3.96
N VAL A 86 -18.36 17.98 3.17
CA VAL A 86 -17.94 17.76 1.78
C VAL A 86 -19.04 18.15 0.79
N PHE A 87 -18.67 18.54 -0.43
CA PHE A 87 -19.62 18.75 -1.51
C PHE A 87 -20.44 17.49 -1.79
N GLU A 88 -21.73 17.67 -2.07
CA GLU A 88 -22.66 16.61 -2.44
C GLU A 88 -23.70 17.14 -3.42
N ILE A 89 -24.04 16.37 -4.45
CA ILE A 89 -25.27 16.58 -5.23
C ILE A 89 -26.46 15.99 -4.45
N GLU A 90 -27.41 16.87 -4.11
CA GLU A 90 -28.53 16.62 -3.21
C GLU A 90 -29.30 15.33 -3.56
N GLY A 91 -29.43 14.44 -2.57
CA GLY A 91 -30.18 13.19 -2.69
C GLY A 91 -29.64 12.20 -3.74
N ALA A 92 -28.38 12.34 -4.14
CA ALA A 92 -27.77 11.60 -5.26
C ALA A 92 -28.54 11.72 -6.59
N SER A 93 -29.31 12.80 -6.77
CA SER A 93 -30.14 13.00 -7.96
C SER A 93 -29.30 13.09 -9.23
N THR A 94 -29.75 12.47 -10.31
CA THR A 94 -29.18 12.61 -11.67
C THR A 94 -29.91 13.65 -12.52
N ALA A 95 -30.90 14.36 -11.95
CA ALA A 95 -31.67 15.38 -12.65
C ALA A 95 -30.95 16.74 -12.69
N THR A 96 -31.00 17.39 -13.85
CA THR A 96 -30.61 18.80 -14.04
C THR A 96 -31.31 19.70 -13.03
N GLY A 97 -30.54 20.55 -12.34
CA GLY A 97 -31.05 21.48 -11.33
C GLY A 97 -31.07 20.94 -9.90
N ALA A 98 -30.63 19.70 -9.66
CA ALA A 98 -30.35 19.24 -8.30
C ALA A 98 -29.24 20.10 -7.66
N GLY A 99 -29.45 20.55 -6.42
CA GLY A 99 -28.56 21.48 -5.74
C GLY A 99 -27.22 20.86 -5.37
N LEU A 100 -26.17 21.69 -5.41
CA LEU A 100 -24.93 21.39 -4.71
C LEU A 100 -25.09 21.80 -3.23
N VAL A 101 -24.89 20.87 -2.32
CA VAL A 101 -24.94 21.08 -0.86
C VAL A 101 -23.63 20.65 -0.21
N GLN A 102 -23.46 20.94 1.09
CA GLN A 102 -22.45 20.29 1.92
C GLN A 102 -23.08 19.15 2.76
N ALA A 103 -22.40 18.03 2.90
CA ALA A 103 -22.86 16.85 3.64
C ALA A 103 -21.75 16.22 4.49
N ASN A 104 -22.12 15.26 5.35
CA ASN A 104 -21.13 14.39 6.02
C ASN A 104 -20.42 13.54 4.95
N ARG A 105 -19.11 13.34 5.08
CA ARG A 105 -18.36 12.48 4.16
C ARG A 105 -18.85 11.02 4.26
N THR A 106 -19.25 10.47 3.12
CA THR A 106 -19.63 9.05 2.93
C THR A 106 -18.85 8.39 1.79
N ASP A 107 -18.09 9.18 1.02
CA ASP A 107 -17.39 8.77 -0.20
C ASP A 107 -18.30 8.20 -1.31
N ALA A 108 -19.63 8.38 -1.18
CA ALA A 108 -20.59 8.05 -2.22
C ALA A 108 -20.33 8.83 -3.53
N GLN A 109 -20.69 8.26 -4.68
CA GLN A 109 -20.34 8.84 -6.00
C GLN A 109 -20.90 10.26 -6.23
N ASN A 110 -22.00 10.65 -5.59
CA ASN A 110 -22.55 12.00 -5.63
C ASN A 110 -21.79 13.03 -4.76
N GLN A 111 -20.78 12.59 -3.99
CA GLN A 111 -19.81 13.43 -3.28
C GLN A 111 -18.44 13.51 -4.01
N GLN A 112 -18.28 12.81 -5.15
CA GLN A 112 -17.03 12.73 -5.89
C GLN A 112 -17.09 13.58 -7.17
N PHE A 113 -16.07 14.42 -7.38
CA PHE A 113 -16.00 15.38 -8.48
C PHE A 113 -14.65 15.35 -9.21
N ARG A 114 -14.62 15.50 -10.53
CA ARG A 114 -13.38 15.66 -11.32
C ARG A 114 -13.33 16.99 -12.06
N PHE A 115 -12.12 17.39 -12.44
CA PHE A 115 -11.87 18.63 -13.18
C PHE A 115 -11.68 18.32 -14.67
N VAL A 116 -12.62 18.77 -15.50
CA VAL A 116 -12.55 18.62 -16.97
C VAL A 116 -12.03 19.93 -17.56
N ASP A 117 -10.86 19.91 -18.19
CA ASP A 117 -10.27 21.12 -18.79
C ASP A 117 -11.23 21.79 -19.79
N SER A 118 -11.21 23.12 -19.78
CA SER A 118 -12.01 23.99 -20.63
C SER A 118 -11.15 25.10 -21.26
N GLY A 119 -9.82 24.97 -21.16
CA GLY A 119 -8.82 25.85 -21.72
C GLY A 119 -8.56 27.10 -20.88
N SER A 120 -7.36 27.67 -21.07
CA SER A 120 -6.93 28.93 -20.42
C SER A 120 -6.96 28.93 -18.87
N GLY A 121 -6.82 27.76 -18.24
CA GLY A 121 -6.85 27.61 -16.78
C GLY A 121 -8.26 27.60 -16.17
N TYR A 122 -9.28 27.26 -16.96
CA TYR A 122 -10.65 27.06 -16.50
C TYR A 122 -11.07 25.60 -16.66
N TYR A 123 -11.83 25.11 -15.68
CA TYR A 123 -12.28 23.72 -15.60
C TYR A 123 -13.79 23.67 -15.41
N ARG A 124 -14.44 22.66 -15.96
CA ARG A 124 -15.76 22.21 -15.49
C ARG A 124 -15.54 21.26 -14.32
N ILE A 125 -16.39 21.36 -13.31
CA ILE A 125 -16.37 20.44 -12.15
C ILE A 125 -17.50 19.45 -12.36
N GLN A 126 -17.18 18.20 -12.69
CA GLN A 126 -18.15 17.16 -13.07
C GLN A 126 -18.40 16.20 -11.89
N ALA A 127 -19.66 15.84 -11.62
CA ALA A 127 -20.02 14.86 -10.57
C ALA A 127 -20.00 13.42 -11.11
N ARG A 128 -19.48 12.46 -10.31
CA ARG A 128 -19.21 11.08 -10.76
C ARG A 128 -20.47 10.26 -11.09
N HIS A 129 -21.55 10.45 -10.33
CA HIS A 129 -22.78 9.66 -10.48
C HIS A 129 -23.69 10.10 -11.64
N SER A 130 -23.61 11.37 -12.07
CA SER A 130 -24.52 11.96 -13.06
C SER A 130 -23.86 12.38 -14.37
N ASN A 131 -22.52 12.47 -14.40
CA ASN A 131 -21.74 13.10 -15.47
C ASN A 131 -22.12 14.56 -15.78
N GLN A 132 -22.93 15.20 -14.94
CA GLN A 132 -23.29 16.62 -15.06
C GLN A 132 -22.25 17.52 -14.37
N VAL A 133 -22.24 18.80 -14.74
CA VAL A 133 -21.24 19.78 -14.29
C VAL A 133 -21.85 20.87 -13.41
N LEU A 134 -21.06 21.44 -12.50
CA LEU A 134 -21.48 22.53 -11.62
C LEU A 134 -21.74 23.82 -12.40
N ASP A 135 -22.98 24.31 -12.32
CA ASP A 135 -23.53 25.44 -13.06
C ASP A 135 -24.06 26.52 -12.08
N VAL A 136 -23.78 27.80 -12.36
CA VAL A 136 -24.41 28.94 -11.69
C VAL A 136 -25.83 29.10 -12.23
N TRP A 137 -26.81 28.59 -11.48
CA TRP A 137 -28.18 28.38 -11.95
C TRP A 137 -28.84 29.66 -12.50
N GLY A 138 -29.51 29.52 -13.63
CA GLY A 138 -30.14 30.63 -14.35
C GLY A 138 -29.15 31.67 -14.91
N ARG A 139 -27.83 31.42 -14.83
CA ARG A 139 -26.76 32.34 -15.25
C ARG A 139 -26.87 33.71 -14.57
N SER A 140 -27.26 33.72 -13.29
CA SER A 140 -27.26 34.93 -12.45
C SER A 140 -25.82 35.34 -12.10
N ALA A 141 -25.57 36.65 -12.06
CA ALA A 141 -24.32 37.23 -11.57
C ALA A 141 -24.41 37.71 -10.11
N ASP A 142 -25.47 37.34 -9.39
CA ASP A 142 -25.79 37.86 -8.06
C ASP A 142 -25.08 37.08 -6.96
N ASN A 143 -24.88 37.74 -5.82
CA ASN A 143 -24.46 37.09 -4.58
C ASN A 143 -25.59 36.18 -4.07
N GLY A 144 -25.27 34.93 -3.75
CA GLY A 144 -26.26 33.95 -3.29
C GLY A 144 -27.04 33.25 -4.40
N ALA A 145 -26.66 33.40 -5.68
CA ALA A 145 -27.16 32.51 -6.72
C ALA A 145 -26.80 31.05 -6.40
N THR A 146 -27.75 30.14 -6.61
CA THR A 146 -27.59 28.71 -6.34
C THR A 146 -26.62 28.07 -7.33
N VAL A 147 -25.78 27.16 -6.83
CA VAL A 147 -24.98 26.27 -7.67
C VAL A 147 -25.66 24.90 -7.69
N ALA A 148 -25.83 24.36 -8.89
CA ALA A 148 -26.55 23.11 -9.15
C ALA A 148 -25.84 22.34 -10.25
N GLN A 149 -26.14 21.04 -10.41
CA GLN A 149 -25.67 20.31 -11.59
C GLN A 149 -26.50 20.65 -12.83
N TYR A 150 -25.85 20.72 -13.99
CA TYR A 150 -26.50 20.86 -15.29
C TYR A 150 -25.77 20.02 -16.34
N THR A 151 -26.48 19.62 -17.40
CA THR A 151 -25.87 19.04 -18.62
C THR A 151 -24.68 19.87 -19.09
N ASP A 152 -23.55 19.22 -19.38
CA ASP A 152 -22.37 19.90 -19.87
C ASP A 152 -22.63 20.57 -21.23
N GLN A 153 -22.50 21.88 -21.26
CA GLN A 153 -22.59 22.74 -22.45
C GLN A 153 -21.29 23.52 -22.68
N ASN A 154 -20.26 23.25 -21.87
CA ASN A 154 -19.03 24.05 -21.76
C ASN A 154 -19.29 25.56 -21.64
N GLY A 155 -20.36 25.93 -20.94
CA GLY A 155 -20.79 27.32 -20.77
C GLY A 155 -19.88 28.08 -19.81
N THR A 156 -19.72 29.39 -20.01
CA THR A 156 -18.92 30.26 -19.10
C THR A 156 -19.41 30.27 -17.65
N ASN A 157 -20.69 29.94 -17.41
CA ASN A 157 -21.30 29.74 -16.08
C ASN A 157 -21.02 28.36 -15.46
N GLN A 158 -20.52 27.41 -16.26
CA GLN A 158 -20.08 26.06 -15.85
C GLN A 158 -18.55 25.96 -15.69
N GLN A 159 -17.83 27.04 -16.00
CA GLN A 159 -16.36 27.10 -16.02
C GLN A 159 -15.83 27.83 -14.78
N TRP A 160 -14.88 27.20 -14.11
CA TRP A 160 -14.32 27.62 -12.83
C TRP A 160 -12.80 27.68 -12.94
N GLN A 161 -12.20 28.81 -12.56
CA GLN A 161 -10.77 28.89 -12.30
C GLN A 161 -10.50 28.31 -10.92
N VAL A 162 -9.57 27.36 -10.84
CA VAL A 162 -9.05 26.87 -9.55
C VAL A 162 -7.90 27.78 -9.13
N GLN A 163 -7.98 28.34 -7.93
CA GLN A 163 -6.95 29.19 -7.34
C GLN A 163 -6.48 28.58 -6.02
N GLU A 164 -5.32 27.93 -6.02
CA GLU A 164 -4.78 27.29 -4.81
C GLU A 164 -3.87 28.20 -3.99
N SER A 165 -4.01 28.13 -2.66
CA SER A 165 -3.11 28.77 -1.70
C SER A 165 -3.12 28.05 -0.35
N GLY A 166 -1.93 27.72 0.16
CA GLY A 166 -1.76 27.17 1.51
C GLY A 166 -2.49 25.84 1.78
N GLY A 167 -2.66 25.00 0.75
CA GLY A 167 -3.36 23.70 0.84
C GLY A 167 -4.88 23.76 0.61
N TYR A 168 -5.42 24.90 0.17
CA TYR A 168 -6.84 25.06 -0.13
C TYR A 168 -7.05 25.73 -1.50
N ALA A 169 -8.05 25.25 -2.23
CA ALA A 169 -8.54 25.83 -3.47
C ALA A 169 -9.68 26.83 -3.22
N THR A 170 -9.73 27.88 -4.04
CA THR A 170 -10.90 28.75 -4.24
C THR A 170 -11.36 28.60 -5.69
N PHE A 171 -12.66 28.35 -5.90
CA PHE A 171 -13.22 28.13 -7.24
C PHE A 171 -13.93 29.39 -7.74
N VAL A 172 -13.37 30.09 -8.73
CA VAL A 172 -13.91 31.36 -9.23
C VAL A 172 -14.58 31.18 -10.59
N ASN A 173 -15.88 31.49 -10.68
CA ASN A 173 -16.68 31.31 -11.89
C ASN A 173 -16.26 32.29 -13.02
N ARG A 174 -16.09 31.78 -14.25
CA ARG A 174 -15.65 32.58 -15.40
C ARG A 174 -16.70 33.62 -15.85
N PHE A 175 -17.98 33.34 -15.67
CA PHE A 175 -19.05 34.26 -16.07
C PHE A 175 -19.28 35.39 -15.04
N SER A 176 -19.35 35.06 -13.75
CA SER A 176 -19.71 36.05 -12.70
C SER A 176 -18.52 36.66 -11.96
N GLY A 177 -17.33 36.06 -12.05
CA GLY A 177 -16.15 36.45 -11.25
C GLY A 177 -16.31 36.20 -9.75
N LYS A 178 -17.26 35.35 -9.34
CA LYS A 178 -17.58 35.04 -7.94
C LYS A 178 -17.02 33.68 -7.53
N ALA A 179 -16.68 33.55 -6.25
CA ALA A 179 -16.19 32.31 -5.67
C ALA A 179 -17.36 31.40 -5.27
N LEU A 180 -17.16 30.07 -5.31
CA LEU A 180 -18.02 29.13 -4.56
C LEU A 180 -17.99 29.47 -3.07
N ASP A 181 -19.16 29.45 -2.43
CA ASP A 181 -19.38 29.94 -1.08
C ASP A 181 -20.40 29.04 -0.34
N VAL A 182 -19.99 28.46 0.79
CA VAL A 182 -20.89 27.75 1.72
C VAL A 182 -21.84 28.78 2.33
N TRP A 183 -23.11 28.71 1.93
CA TRP A 183 -24.07 29.79 2.17
C TRP A 183 -24.21 30.13 3.66
N GLU A 184 -24.23 31.44 3.95
CA GLU A 184 -24.26 32.02 5.30
C GLU A 184 -23.17 31.51 6.26
N LYS A 185 -22.11 30.87 5.74
CA LYS A 185 -21.04 30.20 6.51
C LYS A 185 -21.55 29.06 7.40
N SER A 186 -22.66 28.43 7.00
CA SER A 186 -23.27 27.33 7.74
C SER A 186 -22.29 26.16 7.95
N THR A 187 -22.40 25.49 9.09
CA THR A 187 -21.71 24.23 9.39
C THR A 187 -22.66 23.02 9.40
N THR A 188 -23.90 23.19 8.94
CA THR A 188 -24.93 22.14 8.95
C THR A 188 -24.97 21.35 7.64
N PRO A 189 -25.03 20.01 7.67
CA PRO A 189 -25.31 19.18 6.49
C PRO A 189 -26.63 19.58 5.79
N GLY A 190 -26.69 19.41 4.47
CA GLY A 190 -27.80 19.88 3.63
C GLY A 190 -27.79 21.38 3.32
N SER A 191 -26.82 22.15 3.84
CA SER A 191 -26.72 23.58 3.50
C SER A 191 -26.20 23.76 2.08
N ARG A 192 -26.89 24.60 1.29
CA ARG A 192 -26.54 24.87 -0.11
C ARG A 192 -25.15 25.50 -0.28
N ILE A 193 -24.49 25.13 -1.38
CA ILE A 193 -23.38 25.88 -1.96
C ILE A 193 -23.95 26.93 -2.91
N SER A 194 -23.31 28.09 -2.95
CA SER A 194 -23.73 29.26 -3.71
C SER A 194 -22.51 29.92 -4.37
N GLN A 195 -22.72 31.03 -5.08
CA GLN A 195 -21.64 31.95 -5.42
C GLN A 195 -21.69 33.23 -4.56
N TYR A 196 -20.54 33.79 -4.20
CA TYR A 196 -20.46 35.11 -3.56
C TYR A 196 -19.20 35.88 -4.01
N THR A 197 -19.18 37.20 -3.84
CA THR A 197 -17.96 38.00 -4.05
C THR A 197 -16.78 37.42 -3.27
N ALA A 198 -15.68 37.12 -3.95
CA ALA A 198 -14.48 36.57 -3.34
C ALA A 198 -13.96 37.51 -2.24
N ASN A 199 -13.83 36.99 -1.02
CA ASN A 199 -13.45 37.74 0.18
C ASN A 199 -12.38 37.05 1.05
N GLY A 200 -11.92 35.86 0.65
CA GLY A 200 -10.87 35.12 1.37
C GLY A 200 -11.34 34.43 2.65
N GLY A 201 -12.66 34.41 2.92
CA GLY A 201 -13.23 33.67 4.04
C GLY A 201 -13.06 32.15 3.89
N THR A 202 -12.98 31.44 5.02
CA THR A 202 -12.83 29.98 5.05
C THR A 202 -14.04 29.22 4.46
N ASN A 203 -15.19 29.89 4.35
CA ASN A 203 -16.39 29.38 3.67
C ASN A 203 -16.30 29.41 2.13
N GLN A 204 -15.23 30.01 1.57
CA GLN A 204 -14.90 30.02 0.14
C GLN A 204 -13.65 29.17 -0.18
N GLN A 205 -13.12 28.43 0.81
CA GLN A 205 -11.87 27.68 0.72
C GLN A 205 -12.15 26.20 0.94
N PHE A 206 -11.62 25.38 0.05
CA PHE A 206 -11.92 23.95 0.00
C PHE A 206 -10.64 23.15 -0.14
N GLN A 207 -10.51 22.07 0.63
CA GLN A 207 -9.43 21.11 0.44
C GLN A 207 -9.84 20.12 -0.66
N LEU A 208 -8.98 19.97 -1.67
CA LEU A 208 -9.07 18.88 -2.63
C LEU A 208 -8.50 17.63 -1.96
N ILE A 209 -9.33 16.62 -1.72
CA ILE A 209 -8.92 15.32 -1.20
C ILE A 209 -9.08 14.31 -2.34
N PRO A 210 -8.00 13.78 -2.93
CA PRO A 210 -8.11 12.74 -3.93
C PRO A 210 -8.89 11.53 -3.41
N VAL A 211 -9.73 10.95 -4.25
CA VAL A 211 -10.35 9.65 -4.01
C VAL A 211 -9.32 8.60 -4.44
N GLU A 212 -8.69 7.95 -3.46
CA GLU A 212 -7.87 6.76 -3.71
C GLU A 212 -8.78 5.67 -4.33
N GLY A 213 -8.43 5.17 -5.51
CA GLY A 213 -9.38 4.44 -6.39
C GLY A 213 -10.10 5.32 -7.43
N GLY A 214 -9.50 6.46 -7.78
CA GLY A 214 -10.04 7.48 -8.69
C GLY A 214 -9.90 7.22 -10.21
N GLY A 215 -9.53 6.02 -10.66
CA GLY A 215 -9.60 5.67 -12.08
C GLY A 215 -11.05 5.54 -12.59
N GLU A 216 -11.25 5.53 -13.91
CA GLU A 216 -12.51 5.04 -14.48
C GLU A 216 -12.68 3.54 -14.13
N PRO A 217 -13.91 3.05 -13.86
CA PRO A 217 -14.17 1.63 -13.65
C PRO A 217 -14.12 0.90 -15.00
N GLY A 218 -12.90 0.59 -15.45
CA GLY A 218 -12.66 0.07 -16.80
C GLY A 218 -11.18 -0.20 -17.08
N GLY A 219 -10.51 -0.98 -16.22
CA GLY A 219 -9.26 -1.62 -16.61
C GLY A 219 -9.55 -2.70 -17.65
N GLY A 220 -9.13 -2.47 -18.90
CA GLY A 220 -9.63 -3.17 -20.09
C GLY A 220 -8.55 -3.92 -20.88
N LEU A 221 -8.84 -4.19 -22.17
CA LEU A 221 -7.88 -4.81 -23.10
C LEU A 221 -6.88 -3.82 -23.69
N GLU A 222 -7.20 -2.52 -23.66
CA GLU A 222 -6.32 -1.41 -24.02
C GLU A 222 -5.06 -1.33 -23.14
N ASP A 223 -5.16 -1.78 -21.88
CA ASP A 223 -4.07 -1.86 -20.93
C ASP A 223 -3.21 -3.13 -21.11
N CYS A 224 -3.64 -4.05 -21.98
CA CYS A 224 -3.01 -5.35 -22.21
C CYS A 224 -2.02 -5.33 -23.39
N THR A 225 -0.86 -5.99 -23.20
CA THR A 225 0.21 -6.08 -24.20
C THR A 225 0.77 -7.49 -24.30
N GLY A 226 1.32 -7.87 -25.46
CA GLY A 226 1.88 -9.21 -25.69
C GLY A 226 0.83 -10.28 -26.04
N THR A 227 1.28 -11.53 -26.15
CA THR A 227 0.47 -12.68 -26.62
C THR A 227 0.79 -14.02 -25.95
N ALA A 228 1.94 -14.14 -25.27
CA ALA A 228 2.36 -15.30 -24.50
C ALA A 228 3.57 -14.94 -23.59
N PRO A 229 3.36 -14.40 -22.38
CA PRO A 229 2.07 -14.04 -21.78
C PRO A 229 1.43 -12.82 -22.45
N ILE A 230 0.13 -12.61 -22.17
CA ILE A 230 -0.50 -11.29 -22.27
C ILE A 230 -0.31 -10.62 -20.90
N VAL A 231 0.11 -9.36 -20.85
CA VAL A 231 0.40 -8.61 -19.62
C VAL A 231 -0.41 -7.33 -19.63
N CYS A 232 -1.30 -7.18 -18.66
CA CYS A 232 -2.17 -6.01 -18.49
C CYS A 232 -1.75 -5.23 -17.24
N ARG A 233 -1.68 -3.90 -17.33
CA ARG A 233 -1.17 -3.03 -16.26
C ARG A 233 -2.11 -1.90 -15.94
N PHE A 234 -2.46 -1.75 -14.67
CA PHE A 234 -3.41 -0.73 -14.22
C PHE A 234 -2.78 0.12 -13.12
N ASP A 235 -2.72 1.44 -13.33
CA ASP A 235 -2.23 2.38 -12.32
C ASP A 235 -3.30 2.55 -11.22
N LEU A 236 -3.16 1.75 -10.16
CA LEU A 236 -4.17 1.58 -9.12
C LEU A 236 -3.58 1.82 -7.72
N ALA A 237 -4.37 2.45 -6.86
CA ALA A 237 -4.04 2.57 -5.45
C ALA A 237 -4.10 1.19 -4.75
N PRO A 238 -3.29 0.93 -3.70
CA PRO A 238 -3.44 -0.24 -2.85
C PRO A 238 -4.88 -0.41 -2.34
N GLY A 239 -5.44 -1.61 -2.45
CA GLY A 239 -6.86 -1.85 -2.21
C GLY A 239 -7.34 -3.18 -2.77
N ASN A 240 -8.64 -3.46 -2.65
CA ASN A 240 -9.26 -4.64 -3.26
C ASN A 240 -9.85 -4.28 -4.63
N TYR A 241 -9.66 -5.15 -5.61
CA TYR A 241 -10.22 -5.00 -6.96
C TYR A 241 -10.83 -6.31 -7.43
N ASP A 242 -12.07 -6.24 -7.90
CA ASP A 242 -12.74 -7.36 -8.57
C ASP A 242 -12.31 -7.36 -10.03
N VAL A 243 -11.75 -8.49 -10.46
CA VAL A 243 -11.31 -8.75 -11.82
C VAL A 243 -12.27 -9.76 -12.44
N THR A 244 -12.80 -9.45 -13.62
CA THR A 244 -13.56 -10.39 -14.46
C THR A 244 -12.89 -10.48 -15.83
N ALA A 245 -12.48 -11.68 -16.21
CA ALA A 245 -11.78 -11.97 -17.46
C ALA A 245 -12.59 -12.96 -18.29
N VAL A 246 -12.83 -12.65 -19.57
CA VAL A 246 -13.43 -13.61 -20.51
C VAL A 246 -12.28 -14.30 -21.24
N LEU A 247 -12.04 -15.56 -20.89
CA LEU A 247 -11.01 -16.40 -21.48
C LEU A 247 -11.53 -17.07 -22.75
N GLY A 248 -10.64 -17.53 -23.62
CA GLY A 248 -10.99 -18.19 -24.88
C GLY A 248 -11.19 -17.23 -26.06
N GLY A 249 -11.87 -17.68 -27.12
CA GLY A 249 -12.06 -16.95 -28.36
C GLY A 249 -11.99 -17.84 -29.61
N SER A 250 -11.72 -17.25 -30.78
CA SER A 250 -11.79 -17.93 -32.09
C SER A 250 -10.80 -19.09 -32.32
N THR A 251 -9.80 -19.25 -31.45
CA THR A 251 -8.84 -20.37 -31.49
C THR A 251 -8.60 -20.91 -30.10
N ALA A 252 -8.46 -22.23 -29.99
CA ALA A 252 -8.22 -22.90 -28.72
C ALA A 252 -6.94 -22.41 -28.02
N GLY A 253 -6.91 -22.58 -26.70
CA GLY A 253 -5.77 -22.23 -25.84
C GLY A 253 -5.98 -22.72 -24.41
N SER A 254 -4.99 -22.47 -23.55
CA SER A 254 -5.12 -22.62 -22.11
C SER A 254 -4.50 -21.42 -21.42
N THR A 255 -5.27 -20.78 -20.54
CA THR A 255 -4.88 -19.54 -19.86
C THR A 255 -4.74 -19.79 -18.36
N THR A 256 -3.60 -19.40 -17.79
CA THR A 256 -3.39 -19.22 -16.33
C THR A 256 -3.41 -17.73 -16.01
N VAL A 257 -3.74 -17.33 -14.78
CA VAL A 257 -3.64 -15.91 -14.36
C VAL A 257 -2.84 -15.78 -13.07
N THR A 258 -1.79 -14.96 -13.08
CA THR A 258 -1.06 -14.55 -11.88
C THR A 258 -0.98 -13.03 -11.75
N ALA A 259 -0.99 -12.51 -10.53
CA ALA A 259 -0.86 -11.09 -10.22
C ALA A 259 0.48 -10.76 -9.55
N GLU A 260 1.04 -9.58 -9.85
CA GLU A 260 2.13 -8.93 -9.11
C GLU A 260 3.31 -9.88 -8.81
N ALA A 261 3.62 -10.13 -7.53
CA ALA A 261 4.66 -11.02 -7.01
C ALA A 261 4.39 -12.53 -7.25
N ARG A 262 3.92 -12.90 -8.44
CA ARG A 262 3.57 -14.26 -8.87
C ARG A 262 2.48 -14.91 -8.00
N ARG A 263 1.53 -14.14 -7.46
CA ARG A 263 0.35 -14.71 -6.77
C ARG A 263 -0.54 -15.40 -7.80
N THR A 264 -0.82 -16.69 -7.63
CA THR A 264 -1.68 -17.42 -8.58
C THR A 264 -3.13 -17.07 -8.29
N MET A 265 -3.80 -16.44 -9.26
CA MET A 265 -5.21 -16.01 -9.18
C MET A 265 -6.15 -16.97 -9.91
N LEU A 266 -5.65 -17.67 -10.94
CA LEU A 266 -6.38 -18.73 -11.65
C LEU A 266 -5.41 -19.79 -12.19
N GLY A 267 -5.78 -21.05 -12.00
CA GLY A 267 -5.11 -22.20 -12.62
C GLY A 267 -5.29 -22.25 -14.15
N ALA A 268 -4.85 -23.34 -14.77
CA ALA A 268 -4.87 -23.49 -16.23
C ALA A 268 -6.27 -23.82 -16.77
N THR A 269 -7.04 -22.80 -17.15
CA THR A 269 -8.36 -22.94 -17.79
C THR A 269 -8.20 -23.14 -19.29
N ALA A 270 -8.55 -24.33 -19.78
CA ALA A 270 -8.53 -24.68 -21.20
C ALA A 270 -9.82 -24.24 -21.90
N THR A 271 -9.70 -23.81 -23.16
CA THR A 271 -10.82 -23.40 -24.02
C THR A 271 -10.65 -23.94 -25.44
N ALA A 272 -11.74 -24.41 -26.04
CA ALA A 272 -11.81 -24.83 -27.43
C ALA A 272 -11.90 -23.63 -28.42
N ALA A 273 -11.75 -23.90 -29.71
CA ALA A 273 -11.90 -22.87 -30.74
C ALA A 273 -13.38 -22.46 -30.87
N GLY A 274 -13.69 -21.19 -30.60
CA GLY A 274 -15.04 -20.65 -30.54
C GLY A 274 -15.68 -20.72 -29.15
N GLU A 275 -14.99 -21.25 -28.14
CA GLU A 275 -15.44 -21.27 -26.74
C GLU A 275 -14.95 -20.02 -26.00
N GLN A 276 -15.77 -19.52 -25.08
CA GLN A 276 -15.42 -18.48 -24.13
C GLN A 276 -15.89 -18.87 -22.71
N VAL A 277 -15.08 -18.55 -21.71
CA VAL A 277 -15.35 -18.84 -20.28
C VAL A 277 -15.09 -17.58 -19.48
N THR A 278 -16.09 -17.11 -18.73
CA THR A 278 -15.95 -15.96 -17.83
C THR A 278 -15.43 -16.41 -16.48
N GLU A 279 -14.32 -15.82 -16.04
CA GLU A 279 -13.66 -16.11 -14.76
C GLU A 279 -13.54 -14.83 -13.95
N SER A 280 -13.94 -14.87 -12.67
CA SER A 280 -13.92 -13.71 -11.77
C SER A 280 -13.21 -14.02 -10.45
N PHE A 281 -12.43 -13.08 -9.94
CA PHE A 281 -11.69 -13.18 -8.66
C PHE A 281 -11.45 -11.78 -8.09
N THR A 282 -11.22 -11.67 -6.77
CA THR A 282 -10.80 -10.41 -6.15
C THR A 282 -9.30 -10.43 -5.84
N VAL A 283 -8.55 -9.47 -6.36
CA VAL A 283 -7.13 -9.27 -6.04
C VAL A 283 -6.98 -8.17 -4.99
N ASN A 284 -6.05 -8.37 -4.05
CA ASN A 284 -5.64 -7.35 -3.08
C ASN A 284 -4.33 -6.69 -3.57
N VAL A 285 -4.43 -5.51 -4.16
CA VAL A 285 -3.31 -4.70 -4.67
C VAL A 285 -2.58 -4.03 -3.50
N ARG A 286 -1.24 -4.05 -3.50
CA ARG A 286 -0.42 -3.57 -2.37
C ARG A 286 0.83 -2.83 -2.84
N ASN A 287 1.44 -2.09 -1.91
CA ASN A 287 2.74 -1.45 -2.08
C ASN A 287 3.54 -1.62 -0.77
N PRO A 288 4.60 -2.47 -0.73
CA PRO A 288 5.10 -3.31 -1.82
C PRO A 288 4.08 -4.35 -2.30
N GLU A 289 4.18 -4.76 -3.56
CA GLU A 289 3.27 -5.72 -4.20
C GLU A 289 3.34 -7.13 -3.58
N GLY A 290 4.48 -7.49 -2.97
CA GLY A 290 4.78 -8.79 -2.38
C GLY A 290 5.17 -8.70 -0.90
N GLN A 291 6.42 -9.07 -0.58
CA GLN A 291 6.92 -9.12 0.80
C GLN A 291 7.03 -7.72 1.43
N PRO A 292 6.40 -7.45 2.59
CA PRO A 292 6.37 -6.11 3.18
C PRO A 292 7.72 -5.48 3.52
N THR A 293 8.77 -6.25 3.77
CA THR A 293 10.16 -5.75 3.96
C THR A 293 10.96 -5.66 2.66
N GLY A 294 10.52 -6.36 1.61
CA GLY A 294 11.19 -6.52 0.33
C GLY A 294 11.14 -5.31 -0.60
N SER A 295 11.34 -5.59 -1.89
CA SER A 295 11.27 -4.64 -2.99
C SER A 295 9.84 -4.17 -3.25
N THR A 296 9.70 -2.89 -3.62
CA THR A 296 8.41 -2.24 -3.93
C THR A 296 7.56 -2.99 -4.96
N GLY A 297 8.20 -3.58 -5.99
CA GLY A 297 7.49 -4.16 -7.13
C GLY A 297 7.06 -3.11 -8.15
N SER A 298 6.09 -3.47 -9.01
CA SER A 298 5.36 -2.50 -9.83
C SER A 298 4.36 -1.73 -8.94
N PRO A 299 4.25 -0.39 -9.02
CA PRO A 299 3.05 0.31 -8.54
C PRO A 299 1.83 -0.09 -9.36
N GLY A 300 0.66 -0.16 -8.73
CA GLY A 300 -0.58 -0.60 -9.39
C GLY A 300 -0.74 -2.12 -9.43
N LEU A 301 -1.53 -2.60 -10.39
CA LEU A 301 -1.82 -4.02 -10.61
C LEU A 301 -1.21 -4.48 -11.95
N ASP A 302 -0.22 -5.36 -11.88
CA ASP A 302 0.23 -6.15 -13.03
C ASP A 302 -0.52 -7.51 -13.05
N LEU A 303 -1.30 -7.78 -14.09
CA LEU A 303 -1.89 -9.10 -14.38
C LEU A 303 -1.15 -9.79 -15.52
N TYR A 304 -0.80 -11.06 -15.31
CA TYR A 304 -0.08 -11.90 -16.26
C TYR A 304 -0.93 -13.11 -16.67
N PHE A 305 -1.40 -13.11 -17.92
CA PHE A 305 -2.16 -14.21 -18.52
C PHE A 305 -1.19 -15.14 -19.26
N GLY A 306 -0.86 -16.27 -18.64
CA GLY A 306 0.11 -17.28 -19.09
C GLY A 306 -0.56 -18.57 -19.58
N GLY A 307 0.21 -19.66 -19.69
CA GLY A 307 -0.28 -20.96 -20.15
C GLY A 307 0.04 -21.29 -21.61
N SER A 308 -0.50 -22.39 -22.13
CA SER A 308 -0.23 -22.84 -23.50
C SER A 308 -1.09 -22.08 -24.50
N ALA A 309 -0.52 -21.02 -25.07
CA ALA A 309 -1.20 -20.06 -25.95
C ALA A 309 -2.41 -19.40 -25.26
N PRO A 310 -2.19 -18.45 -24.32
CA PRO A 310 -3.26 -17.79 -23.59
C PRO A 310 -4.28 -17.10 -24.51
N ARG A 311 -5.50 -17.01 -24.00
CA ARG A 311 -6.65 -16.39 -24.64
C ARG A 311 -7.38 -15.52 -23.63
N LEU A 312 -7.51 -14.25 -23.98
CA LEU A 312 -8.27 -13.23 -23.28
C LEU A 312 -9.07 -12.48 -24.36
N SER A 313 -10.39 -12.56 -24.27
CA SER A 313 -11.35 -11.94 -25.19
C SER A 313 -11.98 -10.67 -24.64
N ASP A 314 -12.00 -10.49 -23.32
CA ASP A 314 -12.49 -9.31 -22.61
C ASP A 314 -11.87 -9.27 -21.20
N LEU A 315 -11.76 -8.08 -20.60
CA LEU A 315 -11.25 -7.87 -19.25
C LEU A 315 -11.94 -6.67 -18.61
N THR A 316 -12.23 -6.77 -17.32
CA THR A 316 -12.74 -5.67 -16.50
C THR A 316 -12.12 -5.73 -15.12
N VAL A 317 -11.54 -4.62 -14.67
CA VAL A 317 -11.04 -4.41 -13.30
C VAL A 317 -11.82 -3.27 -12.65
N THR A 318 -12.38 -3.51 -11.46
CA THR A 318 -13.19 -2.53 -10.71
C THR A 318 -12.82 -2.49 -9.22
N PRO A 319 -12.86 -1.33 -8.54
CA PRO A 319 -12.65 -1.24 -7.09
C PRO A 319 -13.68 -2.07 -6.33
N SER A 320 -13.23 -2.78 -5.29
CA SER A 320 -14.02 -3.73 -4.51
C SER A 320 -13.94 -3.42 -3.02
N GLN A 321 -15.00 -3.78 -2.28
CA GLN A 321 -15.06 -3.75 -0.81
C GLN A 321 -15.21 -5.16 -0.23
N SER A 322 -14.76 -6.17 -0.99
CA SER A 322 -14.73 -7.57 -0.57
C SER A 322 -13.97 -7.79 0.74
N GLN A 323 -14.36 -8.84 1.46
CA GLN A 323 -13.69 -9.35 2.66
C GLN A 323 -12.22 -9.72 2.37
N ARG A 324 -11.36 -9.65 3.38
CA ARG A 324 -9.93 -10.01 3.26
C ARG A 324 -9.58 -11.19 4.16
N LEU A 325 -8.79 -12.09 3.57
CA LEU A 325 -8.01 -13.11 4.26
C LEU A 325 -6.56 -12.60 4.37
N PHE A 326 -6.21 -12.01 5.51
CA PHE A 326 -4.83 -11.64 5.80
C PHE A 326 -4.00 -12.87 6.18
N LEU A 327 -2.75 -12.91 5.73
CA LEU A 327 -1.78 -13.93 6.14
C LEU A 327 -0.60 -13.27 6.86
N ALA A 328 -0.30 -13.71 8.07
CA ALA A 328 0.86 -13.32 8.86
C ALA A 328 1.77 -14.54 9.06
N GLY A 329 3.01 -14.47 8.58
CA GLY A 329 3.91 -15.63 8.63
C GLY A 329 5.31 -15.40 8.10
N ASP A 330 6.00 -16.50 7.83
CA ASP A 330 7.41 -16.55 7.43
C ASP A 330 7.63 -16.88 5.93
N SER A 331 8.87 -17.24 5.55
CA SER A 331 9.27 -17.55 4.16
C SER A 331 8.52 -18.73 3.52
N THR A 332 7.78 -19.53 4.31
CA THR A 332 6.90 -20.59 3.79
C THR A 332 5.49 -20.10 3.44
N VAL A 333 5.13 -18.87 3.82
CA VAL A 333 3.81 -18.28 3.54
C VAL A 333 3.89 -17.17 2.49
N CYS A 334 4.95 -16.35 2.53
CA CYS A 334 5.04 -15.09 1.80
C CYS A 334 5.13 -15.18 0.28
N ASP A 335 4.80 -14.07 -0.39
CA ASP A 335 4.90 -13.93 -1.85
C ASP A 335 6.37 -13.80 -2.28
N GLN A 336 6.89 -14.83 -2.95
CA GLN A 336 8.28 -14.89 -3.37
C GLN A 336 8.43 -14.33 -4.80
N HIS A 337 9.05 -13.17 -4.98
CA HIS A 337 9.26 -12.64 -6.35
C HIS A 337 10.12 -13.58 -7.21
N VAL A 338 11.15 -14.21 -6.63
CA VAL A 338 12.19 -14.96 -7.38
C VAL A 338 11.96 -16.46 -7.33
N ARG A 339 11.82 -17.10 -8.51
CA ARG A 339 11.76 -18.56 -8.67
C ARG A 339 13.08 -19.23 -8.25
N PRO A 340 13.08 -20.47 -7.72
CA PRO A 340 11.94 -21.39 -7.63
C PRO A 340 11.13 -21.32 -6.32
N TYR A 341 11.57 -20.54 -5.33
CA TYR A 341 10.89 -20.36 -4.04
C TYR A 341 9.44 -19.93 -4.22
N THR A 342 8.51 -20.55 -3.49
CA THR A 342 7.09 -20.19 -3.49
C THR A 342 6.51 -20.42 -2.09
N GLY A 343 5.78 -19.46 -1.54
CA GLY A 343 5.05 -19.62 -0.27
C GLY A 343 3.64 -20.16 -0.50
N TRP A 344 3.05 -20.89 0.45
CA TRP A 344 1.67 -21.40 0.26
C TRP A 344 0.65 -20.25 0.23
N GLY A 345 0.88 -19.16 0.97
CA GLY A 345 0.03 -17.97 0.91
C GLY A 345 -0.05 -17.31 -0.47
N GLN A 346 0.99 -17.51 -1.30
CA GLN A 346 1.09 -17.02 -2.68
C GLN A 346 0.23 -17.83 -3.66
N GLU A 347 0.02 -19.12 -3.38
CA GLU A 347 -0.78 -20.04 -4.20
C GLU A 347 -2.25 -20.12 -3.76
N LEU A 348 -2.56 -19.77 -2.51
CA LEU A 348 -3.92 -19.78 -1.96
C LEU A 348 -4.98 -18.99 -2.77
N PRO A 349 -4.71 -17.83 -3.43
CA PRO A 349 -5.77 -17.03 -4.05
C PRO A 349 -6.52 -17.76 -5.17
N GLN A 350 -5.87 -18.69 -5.87
CA GLN A 350 -6.43 -19.43 -7.01
C GLN A 350 -7.64 -20.30 -6.66
N PHE A 351 -7.91 -20.53 -5.37
CA PHE A 351 -9.00 -21.36 -4.88
C PHE A 351 -10.25 -20.57 -4.46
N PHE A 352 -10.20 -19.24 -4.57
CA PHE A 352 -11.32 -18.34 -4.28
C PHE A 352 -11.88 -17.71 -5.55
N THR A 353 -13.16 -17.34 -5.49
CA THR A 353 -13.85 -16.55 -6.52
C THR A 353 -13.94 -15.08 -6.08
N GLN A 354 -14.63 -14.24 -6.85
CA GLN A 354 -14.93 -12.85 -6.51
C GLN A 354 -15.70 -12.77 -5.17
N GLY A 355 -15.35 -11.79 -4.32
CA GLY A 355 -15.95 -11.58 -3.00
C GLY A 355 -15.00 -11.82 -1.82
N LEU A 356 -13.84 -12.43 -2.05
CA LEU A 356 -12.78 -12.63 -1.06
C LEU A 356 -11.41 -12.39 -1.69
N SER A 357 -10.56 -11.61 -1.01
CA SER A 357 -9.19 -11.32 -1.45
C SER A 357 -8.16 -11.80 -0.42
N VAL A 358 -6.95 -12.15 -0.89
CA VAL A 358 -5.86 -12.64 -0.02
C VAL A 358 -4.78 -11.57 0.14
N ALA A 359 -4.63 -11.09 1.38
CA ALA A 359 -3.68 -10.06 1.79
C ALA A 359 -2.47 -10.71 2.50
N ASN A 360 -1.52 -11.24 1.72
CA ASN A 360 -0.38 -12.01 2.23
C ASN A 360 0.76 -11.12 2.79
N TYR A 361 0.65 -10.69 4.05
CA TYR A 361 1.65 -9.84 4.73
C TYR A 361 2.80 -10.64 5.36
N ALA A 362 2.96 -11.93 5.06
CA ALA A 362 4.11 -12.72 5.49
C ALA A 362 5.44 -12.26 4.86
N ASP A 363 6.56 -12.55 5.51
CA ASP A 363 7.87 -12.03 5.10
C ASP A 363 9.04 -12.99 5.41
N SER A 364 10.08 -13.01 4.56
CA SER A 364 11.09 -14.08 4.61
C SER A 364 12.03 -13.99 5.80
N GLY A 365 12.20 -15.11 6.51
CA GLY A 365 13.09 -15.21 7.68
C GLY A 365 12.48 -14.72 8.99
N GLU A 366 11.25 -14.18 8.96
CA GLU A 366 10.58 -13.66 10.14
C GLU A 366 10.16 -14.75 11.15
N SER A 367 10.08 -14.32 12.42
CA SER A 367 9.68 -15.11 13.59
C SER A 367 8.50 -14.43 14.28
N SER A 368 7.80 -15.15 15.17
CA SER A 368 6.67 -14.61 15.93
C SER A 368 6.98 -13.29 16.65
N GLY A 369 8.23 -13.11 17.11
CA GLY A 369 8.67 -11.93 17.85
C GLY A 369 9.15 -10.78 16.96
N SER A 370 9.81 -11.10 15.84
CA SER A 370 10.32 -10.07 14.92
C SER A 370 9.21 -9.51 14.02
N PHE A 371 8.24 -10.33 13.61
CA PHE A 371 7.02 -9.87 12.89
C PHE A 371 6.19 -8.87 13.72
N LEU A 372 6.20 -9.02 15.06
CA LEU A 372 5.59 -8.07 16.01
C LEU A 372 6.39 -6.78 16.23
N ALA A 373 7.70 -6.81 16.03
CA ALA A 373 8.62 -5.73 16.39
C ALA A 373 9.01 -4.86 15.18
N ASN A 374 9.02 -5.44 13.99
CA ASN A 374 9.32 -4.78 12.73
C ASN A 374 8.14 -3.89 12.30
N SER A 375 8.37 -2.58 12.19
CA SER A 375 7.32 -1.59 11.91
C SER A 375 6.65 -1.77 10.54
N ARG A 376 7.29 -2.46 9.58
CA ARG A 376 6.73 -2.78 8.25
C ARG A 376 5.80 -4.01 8.24
N LEU A 377 5.69 -4.75 9.35
CA LEU A 377 4.94 -6.00 9.44
C LEU A 377 3.65 -5.86 10.23
N PHE A 378 3.47 -6.51 11.39
CA PHE A 378 2.21 -6.44 12.14
C PHE A 378 1.74 -5.00 12.45
N PRO A 379 2.60 -4.02 12.77
CA PRO A 379 2.19 -2.63 12.96
C PRO A 379 1.66 -1.93 11.69
N THR A 380 2.01 -2.41 10.49
CA THR A 380 1.44 -1.93 9.21
C THR A 380 0.19 -2.74 8.83
N MET A 381 0.21 -4.06 9.01
CA MET A 381 -0.91 -4.95 8.67
C MET A 381 -2.14 -4.71 9.56
N ARG A 382 -1.93 -4.57 10.88
CA ARG A 382 -3.01 -4.48 11.87
C ARG A 382 -4.03 -3.36 11.58
N PRO A 383 -3.66 -2.08 11.42
CA PRO A 383 -4.62 -0.99 11.18
C PRO A 383 -5.33 -1.05 9.82
N LEU A 384 -5.10 -2.09 9.02
CA LEU A 384 -5.82 -2.35 7.78
C LEU A 384 -6.93 -3.40 7.96
N ILE A 385 -6.95 -4.15 9.07
CA ILE A 385 -7.98 -5.15 9.40
C ILE A 385 -9.29 -4.42 9.72
N ASN A 386 -10.41 -4.88 9.17
CA ASN A 386 -11.76 -4.44 9.50
C ASN A 386 -12.56 -5.54 10.20
N GLU A 387 -13.73 -5.17 10.75
CA GLU A 387 -14.71 -6.11 11.27
C GLU A 387 -15.08 -7.18 10.24
N GLY A 388 -14.95 -8.46 10.62
CA GLY A 388 -15.26 -9.61 9.77
C GLY A 388 -14.11 -10.09 8.86
N ASP A 389 -12.98 -9.38 8.77
CA ASP A 389 -11.78 -9.94 8.11
C ASP A 389 -11.18 -11.11 8.90
N VAL A 390 -10.53 -12.04 8.20
CA VAL A 390 -9.90 -13.22 8.81
C VAL A 390 -8.38 -13.11 8.70
N VAL A 391 -7.65 -13.53 9.74
CA VAL A 391 -6.19 -13.45 9.79
C VAL A 391 -5.56 -14.80 10.14
N LEU A 392 -4.90 -15.43 9.18
CA LEU A 392 -4.14 -16.67 9.41
C LEU A 392 -2.75 -16.35 9.95
N ILE A 393 -2.39 -16.94 11.09
CA ILE A 393 -1.13 -16.66 11.80
C ILE A 393 -0.27 -17.93 11.84
N GLN A 394 0.79 -17.98 11.03
CA GLN A 394 1.70 -19.13 10.91
C GLN A 394 3.17 -18.77 11.22
N PHE A 395 3.65 -19.11 12.41
CA PHE A 395 5.07 -18.94 12.78
C PHE A 395 5.66 -20.21 13.40
N GLY A 396 6.98 -20.37 13.21
CA GLY A 396 7.75 -21.41 13.89
C GLY A 396 9.06 -21.79 13.19
N HIS A 397 9.25 -21.44 11.91
CA HIS A 397 10.51 -21.76 11.22
C HIS A 397 11.71 -21.03 11.81
N ASN A 398 11.54 -19.75 12.16
CA ASN A 398 12.62 -18.86 12.59
C ASN A 398 12.63 -18.55 14.09
N ASP A 399 11.62 -19.02 14.84
CA ASP A 399 11.57 -19.06 16.31
C ASP A 399 12.58 -20.06 16.94
N LYS A 400 13.77 -20.16 16.33
CA LYS A 400 14.83 -21.16 16.55
C LYS A 400 15.37 -21.17 17.97
N GLN A 401 15.23 -20.05 18.69
CA GLN A 401 15.67 -19.85 20.08
C GLN A 401 14.56 -19.27 20.98
N THR A 402 13.32 -19.20 20.48
CA THR A 402 12.19 -18.61 21.23
C THR A 402 11.74 -19.59 22.32
N ASN A 403 11.87 -19.21 23.60
CA ASN A 403 11.33 -20.04 24.68
C ASN A 403 9.79 -20.07 24.65
N ALA A 404 9.18 -21.10 25.22
CA ALA A 404 7.73 -21.34 25.17
C ALA A 404 6.89 -20.18 25.75
N SER A 405 7.39 -19.47 26.75
CA SER A 405 6.67 -18.33 27.35
C SER A 405 6.67 -17.11 26.42
N THR A 406 7.82 -16.81 25.81
CA THR A 406 7.93 -15.75 24.79
C THR A 406 7.12 -16.09 23.54
N PHE A 407 7.14 -17.33 23.07
CA PHE A 407 6.39 -17.75 21.89
C PHE A 407 4.87 -17.62 22.08
N ARG A 408 4.32 -18.12 23.21
CA ARG A 408 2.91 -17.92 23.56
C ARG A 408 2.56 -16.43 23.73
N SER A 409 3.44 -15.63 24.34
CA SER A 409 3.23 -14.18 24.51
C SER A 409 3.18 -13.44 23.17
N ASN A 410 4.05 -13.79 22.22
CA ASN A 410 4.02 -13.24 20.87
C ASN A 410 2.72 -13.60 20.14
N LEU A 411 2.36 -14.88 20.10
CA LEU A 411 1.11 -15.32 19.45
C LEU A 411 -0.13 -14.69 20.10
N THR A 412 -0.16 -14.55 21.43
CA THR A 412 -1.23 -13.84 22.15
C THR A 412 -1.33 -12.39 21.69
N ARG A 413 -0.21 -11.66 21.59
CA ARG A 413 -0.21 -10.25 21.11
C ARG A 413 -0.65 -10.09 19.65
N LEU A 414 -0.46 -11.12 18.82
CA LEU A 414 -1.01 -11.17 17.45
C LEU A 414 -2.52 -11.40 17.49
N ILE A 415 -2.99 -12.43 18.21
CA ILE A 415 -4.42 -12.76 18.42
C ILE A 415 -5.20 -11.56 18.97
N ASP A 416 -4.73 -10.96 20.07
CA ASP A 416 -5.36 -9.81 20.71
C ASP A 416 -5.34 -8.57 19.80
N GLY A 417 -4.26 -8.39 19.04
CA GLY A 417 -4.14 -7.28 18.08
C GLY A 417 -5.06 -7.41 16.88
N VAL A 418 -5.38 -8.62 16.43
CA VAL A 418 -6.38 -8.87 15.38
C VAL A 418 -7.79 -8.65 15.92
N ARG A 419 -8.10 -9.22 17.09
CA ARG A 419 -9.40 -9.05 17.77
C ARG A 419 -9.72 -7.60 18.10
N ALA A 420 -8.71 -6.78 18.40
CA ALA A 420 -8.87 -5.37 18.71
C ALA A 420 -9.40 -4.52 17.53
N GLU A 421 -9.18 -4.95 16.28
CA GLU A 421 -9.70 -4.29 15.07
C GLU A 421 -10.96 -4.98 14.52
N GLY A 422 -11.56 -5.92 15.27
CA GLY A 422 -12.77 -6.67 14.87
C GLY A 422 -12.52 -7.86 13.94
N GLY A 423 -11.26 -8.22 13.67
CA GLY A 423 -10.91 -9.38 12.85
C GLY A 423 -10.95 -10.71 13.62
N THR A 424 -11.12 -11.81 12.88
CA THR A 424 -11.08 -13.19 13.39
C THR A 424 -9.67 -13.78 13.20
N PRO A 425 -8.88 -14.00 14.27
CA PRO A 425 -7.61 -14.70 14.16
C PRO A 425 -7.82 -16.22 14.05
N VAL A 426 -6.99 -16.88 13.25
CA VAL A 426 -6.89 -18.34 13.16
C VAL A 426 -5.41 -18.71 13.24
N LEU A 427 -5.04 -19.63 14.13
CA LEU A 427 -3.67 -20.13 14.21
C LEU A 427 -3.43 -21.21 13.14
N VAL A 428 -2.27 -21.20 12.50
CA VAL A 428 -1.84 -22.24 11.56
C VAL A 428 -0.49 -22.79 12.01
N THR A 429 -0.39 -24.08 12.28
CA THR A 429 0.89 -24.70 12.67
C THR A 429 1.82 -24.79 11.45
N PRO A 430 3.16 -24.62 11.58
CA PRO A 430 4.05 -24.56 10.43
C PRO A 430 4.08 -25.86 9.59
N VAL A 431 4.22 -25.73 8.27
CA VAL A 431 4.49 -26.86 7.35
C VAL A 431 5.76 -27.60 7.82
N VAL A 432 5.70 -28.94 7.88
CA VAL A 432 6.84 -29.76 8.31
C VAL A 432 8.09 -29.53 7.48
N ARG A 433 9.26 -29.61 8.12
CA ARG A 433 10.51 -29.81 7.37
C ARG A 433 10.62 -31.24 6.86
N ARG A 434 11.09 -31.41 5.63
CA ARG A 434 11.37 -32.71 4.99
C ARG A 434 12.62 -33.37 5.59
N SER A 435 12.55 -33.77 6.85
CA SER A 435 13.65 -34.38 7.61
C SER A 435 13.24 -35.79 8.06
N PHE A 436 13.54 -36.79 7.23
CA PHE A 436 13.15 -38.18 7.46
C PHE A 436 14.06 -38.92 8.44
N ASN A 437 13.44 -39.71 9.31
CA ASN A 437 14.06 -40.79 10.07
C ASN A 437 14.37 -41.99 9.16
N SER A 438 15.21 -42.92 9.63
CA SER A 438 15.53 -44.17 8.90
C SER A 438 14.37 -45.17 8.78
N ASP A 439 13.27 -44.96 9.51
CA ASP A 439 12.02 -45.72 9.40
C ASP A 439 11.03 -45.12 8.37
N GLY A 440 11.40 -44.03 7.70
CA GLY A 440 10.54 -43.31 6.76
C GLY A 440 9.56 -42.33 7.40
N THR A 441 9.60 -42.13 8.71
CA THR A 441 8.75 -41.16 9.42
C THR A 441 9.41 -39.77 9.55
N LEU A 442 8.60 -38.77 9.83
CA LEU A 442 8.98 -37.43 10.26
C LEU A 442 8.87 -37.26 11.79
N ASN A 443 8.97 -38.35 12.55
CA ASN A 443 8.86 -38.34 14.01
C ASN A 443 10.18 -37.88 14.67
N ASN A 444 10.61 -36.64 14.42
CA ASN A 444 11.78 -36.02 15.04
C ASN A 444 11.61 -34.51 15.23
N GLY A 445 12.45 -33.92 16.08
CA GLY A 445 12.36 -32.51 16.45
C GLY A 445 12.54 -31.54 15.28
N THR A 446 13.41 -31.85 14.32
CA THR A 446 13.69 -30.99 13.15
C THR A 446 12.46 -30.85 12.25
N ALA A 447 11.80 -31.97 11.96
CA ALA A 447 10.58 -32.04 11.16
C ALA A 447 9.35 -31.45 11.87
N LEU A 448 9.28 -31.61 13.19
CA LEU A 448 8.14 -31.18 14.03
C LEU A 448 8.36 -29.82 14.73
N HIS A 449 9.37 -29.06 14.31
CA HIS A 449 9.66 -27.70 14.80
C HIS A 449 9.88 -27.62 16.33
N VAL A 450 10.48 -28.67 16.91
CA VAL A 450 11.14 -28.59 18.21
C VAL A 450 12.40 -27.75 18.02
N ASN A 451 12.43 -26.56 18.63
CA ASN A 451 13.49 -25.58 18.37
C ASN A 451 14.79 -25.85 19.15
N GLY A 452 15.80 -24.98 18.98
CA GLY A 452 17.12 -25.11 19.60
C GLY A 452 17.15 -25.00 21.12
N VAL A 453 16.03 -24.61 21.76
CA VAL A 453 15.84 -24.63 23.23
C VAL A 453 14.85 -25.70 23.68
N GLY A 454 14.54 -26.68 22.82
CA GLY A 454 13.73 -27.87 23.15
C GLY A 454 12.22 -27.63 23.19
N VAL A 455 11.72 -26.52 22.63
CA VAL A 455 10.29 -26.19 22.62
C VAL A 455 9.63 -26.73 21.35
N ASP A 456 8.66 -27.63 21.51
CA ASP A 456 7.70 -28.03 20.48
C ASP A 456 6.75 -26.85 20.20
N LEU A 457 7.06 -26.07 19.16
CA LEU A 457 6.31 -24.87 18.79
C LEU A 457 4.87 -25.20 18.33
N PRO A 458 4.61 -26.18 17.45
CA PRO A 458 3.25 -26.58 17.09
C PRO A 458 2.38 -27.00 18.28
N ALA A 459 2.96 -27.68 19.28
CA ALA A 459 2.22 -28.04 20.50
C ALA A 459 1.92 -26.83 21.40
N GLU A 460 2.75 -25.78 21.40
CA GLU A 460 2.38 -24.51 22.04
C GLU A 460 1.24 -23.79 21.29
N MET A 461 1.22 -23.83 19.96
CA MET A 461 0.11 -23.27 19.17
C MET A 461 -1.21 -23.99 19.45
N ARG A 462 -1.20 -25.33 19.46
CA ARG A 462 -2.37 -26.16 19.85
C ARG A 462 -2.89 -25.81 21.25
N ARG A 463 -1.98 -25.67 22.23
CA ARG A 463 -2.33 -25.26 23.60
C ARG A 463 -2.95 -23.86 23.64
N LEU A 464 -2.38 -22.90 22.90
CA LEU A 464 -2.84 -21.51 22.92
C LEU A 464 -4.21 -21.35 22.25
N ALA A 465 -4.43 -22.01 21.12
CA ALA A 465 -5.71 -22.06 20.42
C ALA A 465 -6.84 -22.52 21.36
N GLN A 466 -6.64 -23.66 22.03
CA GLN A 466 -7.59 -24.19 23.02
C GLN A 466 -7.78 -23.26 24.22
N GLN A 467 -6.73 -22.60 24.70
CA GLN A 467 -6.78 -21.71 25.87
C GLN A 467 -7.50 -20.37 25.59
N GLN A 468 -7.48 -19.88 24.35
CA GLN A 468 -8.01 -18.55 23.99
C GLN A 468 -9.28 -18.59 23.13
N GLY A 469 -9.79 -19.77 22.79
CA GLY A 469 -10.93 -19.91 21.88
C GLY A 469 -10.61 -19.32 20.51
N VAL A 470 -9.52 -19.80 19.91
CA VAL A 470 -9.03 -19.41 18.59
C VAL A 470 -8.95 -20.66 17.73
N ASP A 471 -9.48 -20.59 16.51
CA ASP A 471 -9.49 -21.73 15.61
C ASP A 471 -8.09 -22.11 15.13
N LEU A 472 -7.92 -23.37 14.72
CA LEU A 472 -6.62 -23.96 14.43
C LEU A 472 -6.64 -24.80 13.16
N ILE A 473 -5.77 -24.45 12.22
CA ILE A 473 -5.40 -25.27 11.08
C ILE A 473 -4.11 -25.99 11.46
N ASP A 474 -4.18 -27.28 11.80
CA ASP A 474 -2.99 -28.07 12.18
C ASP A 474 -2.20 -28.55 10.94
N LEU A 475 -1.72 -27.59 10.15
CA LEU A 475 -0.98 -27.82 8.92
C LEU A 475 0.34 -28.58 9.16
N THR A 476 0.96 -28.54 10.34
CA THR A 476 2.03 -29.49 10.73
C THR A 476 1.53 -30.94 10.64
N ALA A 477 0.37 -31.27 11.23
CA ALA A 477 -0.15 -32.64 11.20
C ALA A 477 -0.64 -33.08 9.81
N LEU A 478 -1.20 -32.16 9.02
CA LEU A 478 -1.66 -32.41 7.65
C LEU A 478 -0.47 -32.59 6.69
N SER A 479 0.50 -31.67 6.70
CA SER A 479 1.70 -31.73 5.87
C SER A 479 2.58 -32.93 6.22
N LYS A 480 2.70 -33.28 7.51
CA LYS A 480 3.36 -34.52 7.96
C LYS A 480 2.80 -35.74 7.24
N ARG A 481 1.47 -35.90 7.24
CA ARG A 481 0.78 -37.04 6.62
C ARG A 481 1.05 -37.12 5.12
N LEU A 482 0.96 -36.00 4.41
CA LEU A 482 1.23 -35.92 2.97
C LEU A 482 2.69 -36.31 2.65
N VAL A 483 3.65 -35.74 3.38
CA VAL A 483 5.08 -35.98 3.15
C VAL A 483 5.49 -37.41 3.50
N GLU A 484 4.96 -37.99 4.58
CA GLU A 484 5.16 -39.40 4.93
C GLU A 484 4.51 -40.35 3.91
N GLN A 485 3.31 -40.04 3.41
CA GLN A 485 2.61 -40.85 2.40
C GLN A 485 3.37 -40.90 1.06
N LEU A 486 4.04 -39.81 0.67
CA LEU A 486 4.90 -39.75 -0.52
C LEU A 486 6.30 -40.34 -0.29
N GLY A 487 6.67 -40.57 0.97
CA GLY A 487 7.98 -41.06 1.40
C GLY A 487 9.15 -40.15 0.99
N PRO A 488 10.40 -40.59 1.23
CA PRO A 488 11.59 -39.78 0.93
C PRO A 488 11.69 -39.34 -0.53
N GLU A 489 11.53 -40.22 -1.50
CA GLU A 489 11.74 -39.85 -2.91
C GLU A 489 10.57 -39.05 -3.50
N GLY A 490 9.31 -39.47 -3.27
CA GLY A 490 8.14 -38.77 -3.82
C GLY A 490 7.97 -37.36 -3.26
N SER A 491 8.25 -37.16 -1.97
CA SER A 491 8.13 -35.84 -1.32
C SER A 491 9.13 -34.80 -1.83
N LYS A 492 10.18 -35.18 -2.57
CA LYS A 492 11.15 -34.23 -3.14
C LYS A 492 10.47 -33.17 -4.02
N ALA A 493 9.38 -33.52 -4.72
CA ALA A 493 8.67 -32.59 -5.60
C ALA A 493 7.94 -31.46 -4.86
N LEU A 494 7.72 -31.57 -3.54
CA LEU A 494 7.06 -30.54 -2.72
C LEU A 494 8.04 -29.50 -2.17
N PHE A 495 9.35 -29.76 -2.21
CA PHE A 495 10.40 -28.93 -1.63
C PHE A 495 11.46 -28.59 -2.69
N LEU A 496 12.31 -27.60 -2.44
CA LEU A 496 13.43 -27.29 -3.34
C LEU A 496 14.63 -28.24 -3.15
N THR A 497 14.35 -29.54 -2.95
CA THR A 497 15.34 -30.55 -2.58
C THR A 497 16.26 -30.91 -3.74
N ASN A 498 15.76 -30.90 -4.98
CA ASN A 498 16.57 -31.19 -6.17
C ASN A 498 17.24 -29.91 -6.71
N GLU A 499 16.58 -28.78 -6.51
CA GLU A 499 16.87 -27.46 -7.07
C GLU A 499 17.91 -26.69 -6.25
N ALA A 500 17.86 -26.85 -4.91
CA ALA A 500 18.70 -26.12 -3.96
C ALA A 500 19.22 -26.99 -2.79
N GLY A 501 18.83 -28.26 -2.70
CA GLY A 501 19.07 -29.09 -1.51
C GLY A 501 18.20 -28.72 -0.30
N ASP A 502 17.21 -27.86 -0.49
CA ASP A 502 16.37 -27.34 0.59
C ASP A 502 15.29 -28.36 1.02
N ASN A 503 14.95 -28.31 2.30
CA ASN A 503 14.01 -29.20 2.98
C ASN A 503 13.07 -28.43 3.92
N THR A 504 13.00 -27.11 3.76
CA THR A 504 12.08 -26.17 4.41
C THR A 504 11.31 -25.38 3.35
N HIS A 505 12.00 -24.84 2.34
CA HIS A 505 11.34 -24.06 1.29
C HIS A 505 10.76 -24.93 0.17
N MET A 506 9.68 -24.44 -0.41
CA MET A 506 8.75 -25.22 -1.23
C MET A 506 8.90 -24.88 -2.71
N SER A 507 8.64 -25.88 -3.56
CA SER A 507 8.39 -25.66 -4.98
C SER A 507 7.00 -25.02 -5.18
N GLU A 508 6.71 -24.53 -6.38
CA GLU A 508 5.37 -24.06 -6.76
C GLU A 508 4.31 -25.15 -6.53
N HIS A 509 4.57 -26.37 -6.99
CA HIS A 509 3.71 -27.54 -6.75
C HIS A 509 3.52 -27.82 -5.25
N GLY A 510 4.59 -27.79 -4.45
CA GLY A 510 4.52 -27.99 -3.01
C GLY A 510 3.67 -26.93 -2.32
N ALA A 511 3.92 -25.66 -2.63
CA ALA A 511 3.13 -24.54 -2.14
C ALA A 511 1.64 -24.71 -2.51
N THR A 512 1.33 -25.16 -3.72
CA THR A 512 -0.06 -25.48 -4.13
C THR A 512 -0.66 -26.62 -3.30
N GLU A 513 0.04 -27.74 -3.08
CA GLU A 513 -0.50 -28.86 -2.29
C GLU A 513 -0.72 -28.47 -0.82
N PHE A 514 0.23 -27.77 -0.19
CA PHE A 514 0.05 -27.30 1.20
C PHE A 514 -1.06 -26.24 1.29
N SER A 515 -1.26 -25.42 0.26
CA SER A 515 -2.42 -24.51 0.17
C SER A 515 -3.76 -25.27 0.15
N ARG A 516 -3.82 -26.42 -0.55
CA ARG A 516 -5.03 -27.27 -0.55
C ARG A 516 -5.34 -27.88 0.82
N LEU A 517 -4.32 -28.12 1.66
CA LEU A 517 -4.53 -28.56 3.04
C LEU A 517 -5.13 -27.43 3.90
N VAL A 518 -4.63 -26.20 3.75
CA VAL A 518 -5.21 -25.01 4.41
C VAL A 518 -6.64 -24.76 3.94
N LEU A 519 -6.87 -24.79 2.62
CA LEU A 519 -8.18 -24.67 1.98
C LEU A 519 -9.19 -25.71 2.49
N GLY A 520 -8.75 -26.96 2.68
CA GLY A 520 -9.58 -28.04 3.22
C GLY A 520 -10.07 -27.74 4.63
N GLU A 521 -9.22 -27.21 5.50
CA GLU A 521 -9.62 -26.78 6.84
C GLU A 521 -10.48 -25.51 6.82
N LEU A 522 -10.17 -24.51 5.98
CA LEU A 522 -11.02 -23.31 5.82
C LEU A 522 -12.47 -23.66 5.40
N ARG A 523 -12.64 -24.69 4.56
CA ARG A 523 -13.96 -25.24 4.21
C ARG A 523 -14.58 -26.05 5.34
N THR A 524 -13.79 -26.90 6.02
CA THR A 524 -14.27 -27.82 7.09
C THR A 524 -14.67 -27.07 8.37
N GLN A 525 -14.02 -25.93 8.64
CA GLN A 525 -14.27 -25.06 9.80
C GLN A 525 -15.25 -23.92 9.45
N GLU A 526 -15.85 -23.94 8.25
CA GLU A 526 -16.84 -22.96 7.74
C GLU A 526 -16.40 -21.47 7.86
N VAL A 527 -15.08 -21.21 7.78
CA VAL A 527 -14.46 -19.89 7.98
C VAL A 527 -14.95 -18.85 6.97
N PHE A 528 -15.40 -19.31 5.80
CA PHE A 528 -16.02 -18.51 4.76
C PHE A 528 -17.26 -19.21 4.20
N PRO A 529 -18.26 -18.47 3.69
CA PRO A 529 -19.38 -19.04 2.94
C PRO A 529 -18.91 -19.91 1.77
N ALA A 530 -19.58 -21.04 1.55
CA ALA A 530 -19.24 -22.00 0.49
C ALA A 530 -19.14 -21.38 -0.91
N SER A 531 -19.86 -20.28 -1.16
CA SER A 531 -19.89 -19.53 -2.42
C SER A 531 -18.63 -18.72 -2.73
N LEU A 532 -17.71 -18.52 -1.77
CA LEU A 532 -16.45 -17.81 -1.98
C LEU A 532 -15.32 -18.73 -2.45
N PHE A 533 -15.54 -20.05 -2.46
CA PHE A 533 -14.60 -21.06 -2.92
C PHE A 533 -14.92 -21.53 -4.35
N ARG A 534 -13.88 -22.05 -5.04
CA ARG A 534 -14.00 -22.79 -6.32
C ARG A 534 -14.15 -24.30 -6.12
#